data_AF-M1Z1Z5-F1
#
_entry.id   AF-M1Z1Z5-F1
#
_cell.length_a   1.000
_cell.length_b   1.000
_cell.length_c   1.000
_cell.angle_alpha   90.00
_cell.angle_beta   90.00
_cell.angle_gamma   90.00
#
_symmetry.space_group_name_H-M   'P 1'
#
loop_
_entity.id
_entity.type
_entity.pdbx_description
1 polymer ?
#
loop_
_entity_poly.entity_id
_entity_poly.type
_entity_poly.pdbx_seq_one_letter_code
_entity_poly.pdbx_strand_id
1 'polypeptide(L)'
;MTYFQFANPWLFLLLLAIPWMVYQHYRNRPAAFPFSSLNTLRRILPSHVSFLVQLPLILRCLAVTLIVIALARPQEGRKSTEILTHGVDIMLALDTSASMQAMDFKKRINRSIA
;
A
#
# COMPACT_ATOMS: atom_id res chain seq x y z
N MET A 1 8.81 15.05 -18.35
CA MET A 1 9.17 13.62 -18.26
C MET A 1 8.54 13.02 -17.02
N THR A 2 7.71 11.98 -17.15
CA THR A 2 7.19 11.22 -16.01
C THR A 2 8.28 10.30 -15.45
N TYR A 3 8.33 10.12 -14.13
CA TYR A 3 9.23 9.18 -13.47
C TYR A 3 8.46 8.34 -12.47
N PHE A 4 8.93 7.10 -12.28
CA PHE A 4 8.41 6.18 -11.29
C PHE A 4 9.56 5.73 -10.38
N GLN A 5 9.39 5.90 -9.07
CA GLN A 5 10.40 5.51 -8.08
C GLN A 5 9.73 5.03 -6.79
N PHE A 6 10.39 4.16 -6.04
CA PHE A 6 10.01 3.87 -4.67
C PHE A 6 10.81 4.77 -3.73
N ALA A 7 10.15 5.38 -2.74
CA ALA A 7 10.86 6.23 -1.78
C ALA A 7 11.80 5.41 -0.87
N ASN A 8 11.39 4.19 -0.50
CA ASN A 8 12.11 3.33 0.44
C ASN A 8 12.27 1.89 -0.12
N PRO A 9 13.08 1.67 -1.16
CA PRO A 9 13.19 0.37 -1.82
C PRO A 9 13.78 -0.73 -0.92
N TRP A 10 14.58 -0.38 0.11
CA TRP A 10 15.14 -1.36 1.04
C TRP A 10 14.07 -2.11 1.85
N LEU A 11 12.84 -1.59 1.94
CA LEU A 11 11.74 -2.27 2.63
C LEU A 11 11.33 -3.58 1.95
N PHE A 12 11.70 -3.81 0.69
CA PHE A 12 11.51 -5.11 0.05
C PHE A 12 12.27 -6.25 0.76
N LEU A 13 13.28 -5.95 1.57
CA LEU A 13 13.93 -6.94 2.44
C LEU A 13 12.94 -7.59 3.42
N LEU A 14 11.86 -6.91 3.80
CA LEU A 14 10.79 -7.50 4.64
C LEU A 14 10.10 -8.68 3.96
N LEU A 15 10.16 -8.82 2.63
CA LEU A 15 9.64 -10.00 1.93
C LEU A 15 10.40 -11.28 2.32
N LEU A 16 11.63 -11.18 2.85
CA LEU A 16 12.35 -12.34 3.41
C LEU A 16 11.64 -12.94 4.63
N ALA A 17 10.72 -12.21 5.27
CA ALA A 17 9.85 -12.76 6.31
C ALA A 17 8.84 -13.79 5.75
N ILE A 18 8.52 -13.75 4.44
CA ILE A 18 7.56 -14.67 3.82
C ILE A 18 8.09 -16.12 3.85
N PRO A 19 9.31 -16.43 3.36
CA PRO A 19 9.91 -17.76 3.52
C PRO A 19 9.90 -18.25 4.97
N TRP A 20 10.20 -17.37 5.92
CA TRP A 20 10.16 -17.71 7.35
C TRP A 20 8.74 -18.05 7.83
N MET A 21 7.73 -17.27 7.45
CA MET A 21 6.33 -17.56 7.76
C MET A 21 5.86 -18.88 7.16
N VAL A 22 6.26 -19.16 5.90
CA VAL A 22 5.95 -20.41 5.22
C VAL A 22 6.63 -21.58 5.94
N TYR A 23 7.91 -21.45 6.28
CA TYR A 23 8.65 -22.46 7.04
C TYR A 23 7.98 -22.76 8.39
N GLN A 24 7.64 -21.73 9.16
CA GLN A 24 6.94 -21.87 10.45
C GLN A 24 5.57 -22.53 10.29
N HIS A 25 4.82 -22.22 9.22
CA HIS A 25 3.52 -22.84 8.93
C HIS A 25 3.64 -24.34 8.67
N TYR A 26 4.70 -24.79 7.98
CA TYR A 26 4.92 -26.21 7.74
C TYR A 26 5.58 -26.93 8.93
N ARG A 27 6.42 -26.24 9.70
CA ARG A 27 7.07 -26.77 10.91
C ARG A 27 6.11 -26.94 12.08
N ASN A 28 5.23 -25.97 12.29
CA ASN A 28 4.28 -25.96 13.40
C ASN A 28 2.98 -26.70 13.07
N ARG A 29 2.92 -27.43 11.95
CA ARG A 29 1.82 -28.38 11.76
C ARG A 29 1.93 -29.41 12.87
N PRO A 30 0.97 -29.49 13.79
CA PRO A 30 1.05 -30.47 14.86
C PRO A 30 1.20 -31.85 14.22
N ALA A 31 2.21 -32.62 14.63
CA ALA A 31 2.31 -34.05 14.33
C ALA A 31 1.15 -34.85 14.96
N ALA A 32 0.24 -34.19 15.67
CA ALA A 32 -0.92 -34.77 16.30
C ALA A 32 -2.12 -34.68 15.37
N PHE A 33 -2.26 -35.68 14.49
CA PHE A 33 -3.17 -36.79 14.78
C PHE A 33 -2.73 -37.98 13.91
N PRO A 34 -2.40 -39.14 14.48
CA PRO A 34 -2.36 -40.38 13.73
C PRO A 34 -3.81 -40.81 13.43
N PHE A 35 -4.58 -39.98 12.71
CA PHE A 35 -5.78 -40.48 12.07
C PHE A 35 -5.32 -41.28 10.87
N SER A 36 -5.29 -42.61 11.05
CA SER A 36 -5.06 -43.63 10.02
C SER A 36 -5.97 -43.43 8.78
N SER A 37 -7.02 -42.61 8.89
CA SER A 37 -7.99 -42.30 7.83
C SER A 37 -7.64 -41.07 6.97
N LEU A 38 -6.68 -40.21 7.34
CA LEU A 38 -6.36 -39.02 6.54
C LEU A 38 -5.62 -39.35 5.23
N ASN A 39 -4.81 -40.41 5.20
CA ASN A 39 -4.20 -40.89 3.96
C ASN A 39 -5.24 -41.45 2.99
N THR A 40 -6.28 -42.11 3.51
CA THR A 40 -7.41 -42.63 2.73
C THR A 40 -8.30 -41.48 2.24
N LEU A 41 -8.57 -40.49 3.09
CA LEU A 41 -9.34 -39.29 2.75
C LEU A 41 -8.62 -38.42 1.70
N ARG A 42 -7.29 -38.28 1.81
CA ARG A 42 -6.46 -37.54 0.83
C ARG A 42 -6.44 -38.19 -0.56
N ARG A 43 -6.69 -39.50 -0.64
CA ARG A 43 -6.83 -40.25 -1.89
C ARG A 43 -8.22 -40.09 -2.53
N ILE A 44 -9.21 -39.65 -1.76
CA ILE A 44 -10.61 -39.48 -2.15
C ILE A 44 -10.98 -38.00 -2.37
N LEU A 45 -10.25 -37.06 -1.75
CA LEU A 45 -10.52 -35.63 -1.88
C LEU A 45 -10.15 -35.09 -3.28
N PRO A 46 -11.05 -34.36 -3.95
CA PRO A 46 -10.74 -33.66 -5.18
C PRO A 46 -9.61 -32.63 -4.96
N SER A 47 -8.77 -32.40 -5.97
CA SER A 47 -7.59 -31.50 -5.88
C SER A 47 -7.95 -30.09 -5.43
N HIS A 48 -9.16 -29.61 -5.74
CA HIS A 48 -9.69 -28.32 -5.31
C HIS A 48 -9.73 -28.16 -3.78
N VAL A 49 -10.02 -29.23 -3.04
CA VAL A 49 -10.09 -29.17 -1.56
C VAL A 49 -8.69 -29.01 -0.96
N SER A 50 -7.66 -29.56 -1.61
CA SER A 50 -6.25 -29.35 -1.21
C SER A 50 -5.81 -27.88 -1.37
N PHE A 51 -6.28 -27.21 -2.42
CA PHE A 51 -6.01 -25.78 -2.63
C PHE A 51 -6.69 -24.91 -1.57
N LEU A 52 -7.95 -25.21 -1.22
CA LEU A 52 -8.69 -24.48 -0.17
C LEU A 52 -7.99 -24.53 1.19
N VAL A 53 -7.30 -25.64 1.52
CA VAL A 53 -6.51 -25.76 2.75
C VAL A 53 -5.28 -24.84 2.76
N GLN A 54 -4.70 -24.56 1.59
CA GLN A 54 -3.54 -23.67 1.46
C GLN A 54 -3.93 -22.19 1.28
N LEU A 55 -5.19 -21.93 0.90
CA LEU A 55 -5.71 -20.59 0.59
C LEU A 55 -5.43 -19.55 1.71
N PRO A 56 -5.64 -19.84 3.01
CA PRO A 56 -5.37 -18.85 4.05
C PRO A 56 -3.89 -18.46 4.16
N LEU A 57 -2.97 -19.39 3.91
CA LEU A 57 -1.53 -19.11 3.88
C LEU A 57 -1.18 -18.20 2.70
N ILE A 58 -1.70 -18.53 1.52
CA ILE A 58 -1.48 -17.75 0.30
C ILE A 58 -2.00 -16.31 0.48
N LEU A 59 -3.22 -16.16 1.00
CA LEU A 59 -3.81 -14.85 1.28
C LEU A 59 -3.00 -14.04 2.29
N ARG A 60 -2.49 -14.68 3.35
CA ARG A 60 -1.61 -14.00 4.32
C ARG A 60 -0.31 -13.52 3.69
N CYS A 61 0.35 -14.36 2.88
CA CYS A 61 1.57 -13.97 2.17
C CYS A 61 1.30 -12.80 1.21
N LEU A 62 0.20 -12.86 0.46
CA LEU A 62 -0.20 -11.80 -0.47
C LEU A 62 -0.52 -10.48 0.26
N ALA A 63 -1.22 -10.55 1.40
CA ALA A 63 -1.49 -9.38 2.23
C ALA A 63 -0.19 -8.72 2.73
N VAL A 64 0.77 -9.52 3.23
CA VAL A 64 2.09 -9.01 3.64
C VAL A 64 2.81 -8.35 2.45
N THR A 65 2.83 -8.99 1.28
CA THR A 65 3.44 -8.42 0.07
C THR A 65 2.83 -7.07 -0.30
N LEU A 66 1.50 -6.94 -0.28
CA LEU A 66 0.81 -5.69 -0.58
C LEU A 66 1.15 -4.60 0.44
N ILE A 67 1.22 -4.96 1.73
CA ILE A 67 1.62 -4.02 2.79
C ILE A 67 3.06 -3.54 2.55
N VAL A 68 4.00 -4.43 2.21
CA VAL A 68 5.39 -4.05 1.92
C VAL A 68 5.47 -3.12 0.72
N ILE A 69 4.73 -3.40 -0.36
CA ILE A 69 4.65 -2.52 -1.53
C ILE A 69 4.10 -1.14 -1.15
N ALA A 70 3.03 -1.09 -0.35
CA ALA A 70 2.45 0.17 0.12
C ALA A 70 3.45 0.97 0.98
N LEU A 71 4.18 0.30 1.87
CA LEU A 71 5.20 0.90 2.72
C LEU A 71 6.43 1.39 1.94
N ALA A 72 6.79 0.72 0.84
CA ALA A 72 7.86 1.17 -0.06
C ALA A 72 7.54 2.52 -0.74
N ARG A 73 6.29 3.00 -0.63
CA ARG A 73 5.79 4.28 -1.15
C ARG A 73 6.10 4.44 -2.64
N PRO A 74 5.37 3.75 -3.53
CA PRO A 74 5.47 4.00 -4.97
C PRO A 74 5.10 5.45 -5.27
N GLN A 75 5.96 6.14 -5.98
CA GLN A 75 5.79 7.54 -6.38
C GLN A 75 5.82 7.64 -7.89
N GLU A 76 4.76 8.20 -8.45
CA GLU A 76 4.73 8.67 -9.82
C GLU A 76 4.75 10.20 -9.81
N GLY A 77 5.65 10.79 -10.57
CA GLY A 77 5.80 12.24 -10.61
C GLY A 77 6.10 12.76 -12.01
N ARG A 78 5.78 14.02 -12.24
CA ARG A 78 6.23 14.75 -13.42
C ARG A 78 7.42 15.61 -13.01
N LYS A 79 8.59 15.36 -13.59
CA LYS A 79 9.68 16.34 -13.54
C LYS A 79 9.26 17.52 -14.40
N SER A 80 8.90 18.62 -13.74
CA SER A 80 8.85 19.93 -14.36
C SER A 80 10.30 20.41 -14.44
N THR A 81 10.84 20.49 -15.65
CA THR A 81 12.10 21.18 -15.86
C THR A 81 11.79 22.67 -15.73
N GLU A 82 12.14 23.26 -14.58
CA GLU A 82 12.17 24.71 -14.44
C GLU A 82 13.27 25.23 -15.35
N ILE A 83 12.87 25.69 -16.53
CA ILE A 83 13.73 26.54 -17.33
C ILE A 83 13.73 27.87 -16.60
N LEU A 84 14.84 28.19 -15.93
CA LEU A 84 15.11 29.52 -15.37
C LEU A 84 15.28 30.51 -16.53
N THR A 85 14.18 30.82 -17.20
CA THR A 85 14.08 31.97 -18.11
C THR A 85 14.19 33.24 -17.26
N HIS A 86 14.75 34.31 -17.82
CA HIS A 86 14.84 35.62 -17.17
C HIS A 86 13.57 35.93 -16.36
N GLY A 87 13.76 36.12 -15.05
CA GLY A 87 12.67 36.17 -14.07
C GLY A 87 11.61 37.20 -14.45
N VAL A 88 10.36 36.77 -14.48
CA VAL A 88 9.22 37.67 -14.63
C VAL A 88 9.01 38.34 -13.28
N ASP A 89 9.02 39.67 -13.25
CA ASP A 89 8.64 40.45 -12.06
C ASP A 89 7.11 40.44 -11.94
N ILE A 90 6.59 39.90 -10.84
CA ILE A 90 5.15 39.80 -10.58
C ILE A 90 4.78 40.83 -9.52
N MET A 91 4.19 41.94 -9.96
CA MET A 91 3.62 42.94 -9.06
C MET A 91 2.16 42.59 -8.75
N LEU A 92 1.87 42.27 -7.49
CA LEU A 92 0.52 42.04 -7.01
C LEU A 92 -0.10 43.37 -6.57
N ALA A 93 -1.10 43.86 -7.31
CA ALA A 93 -1.94 44.96 -6.87
C ALA A 93 -3.25 44.42 -6.28
N LEU A 94 -3.50 44.73 -5.01
CA LEU A 94 -4.72 44.36 -4.30
C LEU A 94 -5.59 45.60 -4.13
N ASP A 95 -6.80 45.59 -4.69
CA ASP A 95 -7.78 46.66 -4.46
C ASP A 95 -8.43 46.47 -3.09
N THR A 96 -8.43 47.53 -2.28
CA THR A 96 -9.07 47.57 -0.95
C THR A 96 -10.29 48.49 -0.92
N SER A 97 -10.82 48.87 -2.10
CA SER A 97 -12.02 49.69 -2.23
C SER A 97 -13.25 49.03 -1.60
N ALA A 98 -14.22 49.84 -1.15
CA ALA A 98 -15.44 49.33 -0.49
C ALA A 98 -16.27 48.39 -1.39
N SER A 99 -16.16 48.50 -2.72
CA SER A 99 -16.78 47.57 -3.67
C SER A 99 -16.22 46.15 -3.61
N MET A 100 -15.02 45.97 -3.04
CA MET A 100 -14.41 44.65 -2.84
C MET A 100 -14.98 43.91 -1.62
N GLN A 101 -15.84 44.55 -0.81
CA GLN A 101 -16.50 43.94 0.35
C GLN A 101 -17.72 43.06 0.00
N ALA A 102 -17.76 42.52 -1.23
CA ALA A 102 -18.83 41.61 -1.63
C ALA A 102 -18.91 40.41 -0.68
N MET A 103 -20.10 40.18 -0.11
CA MET A 103 -20.35 39.12 0.88
C MET A 103 -20.34 37.70 0.28
N ASP A 104 -19.99 37.56 -0.99
CA ASP A 104 -19.97 36.29 -1.72
C ASP A 104 -18.82 35.36 -1.27
N PHE A 105 -17.82 35.91 -0.57
CA PHE A 105 -16.78 35.11 0.07
C PHE A 105 -17.25 34.56 1.42
N LYS A 106 -17.91 33.39 1.37
CA LYS A 106 -18.22 32.62 2.58
C LYS A 106 -16.91 32.02 3.15
N LYS A 107 -16.33 32.69 4.15
CA LYS A 107 -15.13 32.25 4.85
C LYS A 107 -15.43 30.93 5.60
N ARG A 108 -15.24 29.78 4.94
CA ARG A 108 -15.39 28.46 5.58
C ARG A 108 -14.18 28.21 6.47
N ILE A 109 -14.22 28.76 7.68
CA ILE A 109 -13.25 28.46 8.72
C ILE A 109 -13.70 27.14 9.38
N ASN A 110 -13.13 26.02 8.94
CA ASN A 110 -13.26 24.76 9.66
C ASN A 110 -12.44 24.85 10.97
N ARG A 111 -13.02 25.39 12.04
CA ARG A 111 -12.50 25.18 13.39
C ARG A 111 -13.07 23.87 13.93
N SER A 112 -12.32 22.79 13.76
CA SER A 112 -12.58 21.51 14.43
C SER A 112 -11.41 21.23 15.38
N ILE A 113 -11.43 21.87 16.55
CA ILE A 113 -10.67 21.41 17.72
C ILE A 113 -11.51 21.73 18.95
N ALA A 114 -12.07 20.69 19.54
CA ALA A 114 -12.44 20.57 20.95
C ALA A 114 -12.11 19.13 21.37
#